data_AF-A0A7K3F104-F1
#
_entry.id   AF-A0A7K3F104-F1
#
_cell.length_a   1.000
_cell.length_b   1.000
_cell.length_c   1.000
_cell.angle_alpha   90.00
_cell.angle_beta   90.00
_cell.angle_gamma   90.00
#
_symmetry.space_group_name_H-M   'P 1'
#
loop_
_entity.id
_entity.type
_entity.pdbx_description
1 polymer ?
#
loop_
_entity_poly.entity_id
_entity_poly.type
_entity_poly.pdbx_seq_one_letter_code
_entity_poly.pdbx_strand_id
1 'polypeptide(L)'
;MNATEAAGVRTPAREGAAQDDATVAALLEAGALLPPGSTAREDADTLTVRSYTHAALGDRSVVRLVPGTLGEAEDLALDFLGLVRDAEAPEVGQVRRETLGFPAWALVNDPANGHHALALVKDVERLARQAKSRPGTAKEGFEQLGERLGRAVPHFLPTFYEQAARVFLQYDNTTYAAAFFGKARDAERVHALAVDEDRQRAVFLEFAFAGALTVKALKQHVKDLADRLDASEAWAQFRQLAVERCAAGMPPYASLPQDARVLIKAAGLPRVETEGDLVADLVASPAAVRAPASFWTAYRAALADLAGRRPAVRERLLEIMPAGLDRTIESDEFWLALLTECGADRLLTGEDEPDGAGHGEAGGAERGAGGVDAAGWLGRWA
;
A
#
# COMPACT_ATOMS: atom_id res chain seq x y z
N MET A 1 -13.91 -5.90 71.24
CA MET A 1 -12.57 -5.50 70.72
C MET A 1 -12.67 -5.47 69.21
N ASN A 2 -12.22 -4.36 68.62
CA ASN A 2 -12.60 -3.84 67.31
C ASN A 2 -12.20 -4.72 66.13
N ALA A 3 -13.17 -4.97 65.24
CA ALA A 3 -12.92 -5.37 63.86
C ALA A 3 -12.91 -4.09 63.01
N THR A 4 -11.76 -3.75 62.45
CA THR A 4 -11.60 -2.65 61.51
C THR A 4 -11.73 -3.21 60.10
N GLU A 5 -12.80 -2.82 59.39
CA GLU A 5 -12.98 -3.04 57.96
C GLU A 5 -11.88 -2.31 57.17
N ALA A 6 -11.04 -3.07 56.47
CA ALA A 6 -10.16 -2.54 55.45
C ALA A 6 -10.96 -2.45 54.13
N ALA A 7 -11.39 -1.25 53.81
CA ALA A 7 -12.00 -0.92 52.52
C ALA A 7 -11.02 -1.24 51.38
N GLY A 8 -11.37 -2.22 50.55
CA GLY A 8 -10.66 -2.50 49.31
C GLY A 8 -10.82 -1.34 48.35
N VAL A 9 -9.71 -0.67 48.03
CA VAL A 9 -9.62 0.30 46.93
C VAL A 9 -9.84 -0.47 45.64
N ARG A 10 -11.06 -0.39 45.09
CA ARG A 10 -11.32 -0.78 43.70
C ARG A 10 -10.66 0.26 42.81
N THR A 11 -9.55 -0.10 42.18
CA THR A 11 -9.03 0.60 41.01
C THR A 11 -10.14 0.62 39.95
N PRO A 12 -10.59 1.78 39.46
CA PRO A 12 -11.58 1.80 38.40
C PRO A 12 -10.94 1.19 37.15
N ALA A 13 -11.60 0.17 36.59
CA ALA A 13 -11.36 -0.23 35.23
C ALA A 13 -11.55 1.02 34.37
N ARG A 14 -10.47 1.47 33.72
CA ARG A 14 -10.59 2.41 32.61
C ARG A 14 -11.40 1.68 31.55
N GLU A 15 -12.70 1.97 31.47
CA GLU A 15 -13.48 1.76 30.26
C GLU A 15 -12.71 2.48 29.15
N GLY A 16 -12.06 1.69 28.29
CA GLY A 16 -11.36 2.21 27.13
C GLY A 16 -12.36 2.97 26.29
N ALA A 17 -12.17 4.28 26.15
CA ALA A 17 -12.84 5.04 25.13
C ALA A 17 -12.58 4.30 23.81
N ALA A 18 -13.66 3.87 23.14
CA ALA A 18 -13.56 3.31 21.79
C ALA A 18 -12.84 4.36 20.95
N GLN A 19 -11.57 4.08 20.66
CA GLN A 19 -10.72 5.01 19.92
C GLN A 19 -11.25 5.01 18.48
N ASP A 20 -11.44 6.20 17.91
CA ASP A 20 -11.97 6.33 16.55
C ASP A 20 -11.18 5.43 15.58
N ASP A 21 -11.88 4.67 14.75
CA ASP A 21 -11.31 3.64 13.88
C ASP A 21 -10.26 4.22 12.93
N ALA A 22 -10.46 5.47 12.47
CA ALA A 22 -9.48 6.22 11.69
C ALA A 22 -8.19 6.53 12.48
N THR A 23 -8.32 6.82 13.77
CA THR A 23 -7.18 7.06 14.67
C THR A 23 -6.43 5.75 14.94
N VAL A 24 -7.15 4.66 15.17
CA VAL A 24 -6.57 3.32 15.32
C VAL A 24 -5.79 2.92 14.07
N ALA A 25 -6.38 3.11 12.88
CA ALA A 25 -5.72 2.86 11.61
C ALA A 25 -4.41 3.65 11.48
N ALA A 26 -4.45 4.96 11.75
CA ALA A 26 -3.27 5.81 11.68
C ALA A 26 -2.17 5.40 12.67
N LEU A 27 -2.54 4.96 13.88
CA LEU A 27 -1.60 4.47 14.89
C LEU A 27 -0.95 3.15 14.47
N LEU A 28 -1.72 2.20 13.93
CA LEU A 28 -1.18 0.93 13.43
C LEU A 28 -0.25 1.16 12.23
N GLU A 29 -0.64 2.03 11.29
CA GLU A 29 0.21 2.42 10.16
C GLU A 29 1.52 3.09 10.62
N ALA A 30 1.49 3.85 11.72
CA ALA A 30 2.67 4.44 12.34
C ALA A 30 3.52 3.45 13.17
N GLY A 31 3.12 2.17 13.25
CA GLY A 31 3.85 1.13 13.99
C GLY A 31 3.60 1.13 15.50
N ALA A 32 2.49 1.68 15.97
CA ALA A 32 2.15 1.67 17.39
C ALA A 32 1.81 0.26 17.90
N LEU A 33 2.20 -0.01 19.15
CA LEU A 33 1.68 -1.15 19.93
C LEU A 33 0.43 -0.68 20.68
N LEU A 34 -0.73 -1.22 20.30
CA LEU A 34 -1.99 -0.94 20.97
C LEU A 34 -2.23 -1.94 22.11
N PRO A 35 -2.98 -1.57 23.16
CA PRO A 35 -3.43 -2.53 24.17
C PRO A 35 -4.21 -3.70 23.53
N PRO A 36 -4.18 -4.92 24.12
CA PRO A 36 -4.98 -6.04 23.63
C PRO A 36 -6.48 -5.68 23.56
N GLY A 37 -7.15 -6.10 22.49
CA GLY A 37 -8.58 -5.84 22.27
C GLY A 37 -8.95 -4.39 21.92
N SER A 38 -7.98 -3.56 21.52
CA SER A 38 -8.23 -2.19 21.05
C SER A 38 -8.95 -2.13 19.70
N THR A 39 -8.86 -3.17 18.88
CA THR A 39 -9.52 -3.22 17.57
C THR A 39 -9.79 -4.64 17.08
N ALA A 40 -10.78 -4.78 16.20
CA ALA A 40 -11.11 -6.02 15.47
C ALA A 40 -10.85 -5.90 13.97
N ARG A 41 -10.07 -4.88 13.54
CA ARG A 41 -9.73 -4.68 12.13
C ARG A 41 -8.92 -5.86 11.58
N GLU A 42 -9.12 -6.15 10.30
CA GLU A 42 -8.42 -7.23 9.59
C GLU A 42 -6.92 -6.94 9.36
N ASP A 43 -6.53 -5.66 9.39
CA ASP A 43 -5.14 -5.18 9.27
C ASP A 43 -4.39 -5.11 10.61
N ALA A 44 -5.01 -5.57 11.71
CA ALA A 44 -4.39 -5.73 13.02
C ALA A 44 -4.08 -7.20 13.32
N ASP A 45 -2.98 -7.44 14.04
CA ASP A 45 -2.58 -8.75 14.57
C ASP A 45 -2.31 -8.63 16.07
N THR A 46 -2.52 -9.72 16.81
CA THR A 46 -2.21 -9.79 18.24
C THR A 46 -0.71 -9.95 18.42
N LEU A 47 -0.09 -9.20 19.33
CA LEU A 47 1.33 -9.37 19.65
C LEU A 47 1.47 -10.35 20.81
N THR A 48 2.22 -11.43 20.58
CA THR A 48 2.49 -12.48 21.57
C THR A 48 3.92 -12.40 22.10
N VAL A 49 4.11 -12.75 23.37
CA VAL A 49 5.44 -13.00 23.94
C VAL A 49 5.74 -14.48 23.79
N ARG A 50 6.88 -14.82 23.18
CA ARG A 50 7.33 -16.21 23.03
C ARG A 50 8.68 -16.37 23.70
N SER A 51 8.75 -17.32 24.64
CA SER A 51 9.92 -17.60 25.46
C SER A 51 10.54 -18.93 25.04
N TYR A 52 11.86 -18.96 24.93
CA TYR A 52 12.60 -20.12 24.47
C TYR A 52 13.81 -20.39 25.36
N THR A 53 14.11 -21.67 25.57
CA THR A 53 15.28 -22.13 26.33
C THR A 53 16.22 -22.92 25.42
N HIS A 54 17.50 -22.97 25.77
CA HIS A 54 18.49 -23.76 25.04
C HIS A 54 19.61 -24.19 25.99
N ALA A 55 20.11 -25.42 25.85
CA ALA A 55 21.14 -25.96 26.76
C ALA A 55 22.40 -25.07 26.85
N ALA A 56 22.82 -24.47 25.73
CA ALA A 56 23.96 -23.54 25.70
C ALA A 56 23.71 -22.19 26.42
N LEU A 57 22.47 -21.85 26.78
CA LEU A 57 22.13 -20.61 27.47
C LEU A 57 22.07 -20.75 29.00
N GLY A 58 22.05 -21.99 29.52
CA GLY A 58 21.83 -22.27 30.93
C GLY A 58 20.42 -21.84 31.36
N ASP A 59 20.29 -21.15 32.50
CA ASP A 59 19.01 -20.68 33.05
C ASP A 59 18.44 -19.44 32.34
N ARG A 60 19.07 -18.98 31.26
CA ARG A 60 18.63 -17.79 30.51
C ARG A 60 17.66 -18.17 29.41
N SER A 61 16.57 -17.42 29.30
CA SER A 61 15.60 -17.52 28.20
C SER A 61 15.83 -16.47 27.13
N VAL A 62 15.52 -16.81 25.89
CA VAL A 62 15.33 -15.86 24.79
C VAL A 62 13.84 -15.51 24.75
N VAL A 63 13.52 -14.22 24.82
CA VAL A 63 12.14 -13.73 24.76
C VAL A 63 11.97 -12.92 23.48
N ARG A 64 10.93 -13.20 22.70
CA ARG A 64 10.65 -12.53 21.43
C ARG A 64 9.20 -12.08 21.39
N LEU A 65 8.99 -10.89 20.84
CA LEU A 65 7.68 -10.35 20.52
C LEU A 65 7.35 -10.72 19.09
N VAL A 66 6.26 -11.45 18.90
CA VAL A 66 5.92 -12.06 17.60
C VAL A 66 4.44 -11.85 17.34
N PRO A 67 4.05 -11.30 16.18
CA PRO A 67 2.65 -11.27 15.77
C PRO A 67 2.04 -12.68 15.81
N GLY A 68 0.80 -12.78 16.25
CA GLY A 68 0.13 -14.05 16.55
C GLY A 68 0.09 -14.94 15.32
N THR A 69 -0.19 -14.36 14.15
CA THR A 69 -0.20 -15.08 12.87
C THR A 69 1.17 -15.60 12.45
N LEU A 70 2.27 -15.00 12.93
CA LEU A 70 3.65 -15.42 12.67
C LEU A 70 4.19 -16.41 13.72
N GLY A 71 3.44 -16.60 14.80
CA GLY A 71 3.94 -17.24 15.99
C GLY A 71 4.37 -18.70 15.81
N GLU A 72 3.54 -19.52 15.16
CA GLU A 72 3.88 -20.93 14.92
C GLU A 72 5.10 -21.09 14.01
N ALA A 73 5.23 -20.23 13.00
CA ALA A 73 6.41 -20.24 12.15
C ALA A 73 7.68 -19.85 12.90
N GLU A 74 7.60 -18.89 13.82
CA GLU A 74 8.71 -18.55 14.69
C GLU A 74 9.12 -19.72 15.58
N ASP A 75 8.14 -20.42 16.19
CA ASP A 75 8.41 -21.59 17.01
C ASP A 75 9.14 -22.67 16.22
N LEU A 76 8.64 -23.00 15.02
CA LEU A 76 9.26 -24.00 14.14
C LEU A 76 10.69 -23.59 13.73
N ALA A 77 10.93 -22.30 13.48
CA ALA A 77 12.25 -21.81 13.14
C ALA A 77 13.23 -21.91 14.30
N LEU A 78 12.80 -21.62 15.52
CA LEU A 78 13.64 -21.68 16.71
C LEU A 78 13.85 -23.12 17.20
N ASP A 79 12.84 -23.98 17.08
CA ASP A 79 12.97 -25.43 17.32
C ASP A 79 14.01 -26.07 16.39
N PHE A 80 14.01 -25.68 15.10
CA PHE A 80 15.04 -26.11 14.15
C PHE A 80 16.47 -25.69 14.56
N LEU A 81 16.61 -24.59 15.29
CA LEU A 81 17.88 -24.13 15.86
C LEU A 81 18.20 -24.78 17.22
N GLY A 82 17.34 -25.69 17.70
CA GLY A 82 17.47 -26.42 18.96
C GLY A 82 16.89 -25.71 20.17
N LEU A 83 16.19 -24.59 19.99
CA LEU A 83 15.55 -23.88 21.10
C LEU A 83 14.20 -24.51 21.43
N VAL A 84 13.94 -24.73 22.72
CA VAL A 84 12.69 -25.31 23.20
C VAL A 84 11.76 -24.20 23.67
N ARG A 85 10.58 -24.12 23.05
CA ARG A 85 9.53 -23.13 23.38
C ARG A 85 8.87 -23.46 24.73
N ASP A 86 8.69 -22.43 25.56
CA ASP A 86 7.81 -22.49 26.73
C ASP A 86 6.34 -22.53 26.30
N ALA A 87 5.48 -23.22 27.06
CA ALA A 87 4.09 -23.46 26.70
C ALA A 87 3.25 -22.17 26.71
N GLU A 88 3.62 -21.18 27.52
CA GLU A 88 2.92 -19.90 27.62
C GLU A 88 3.30 -18.96 26.47
N ALA A 89 2.29 -18.33 25.85
CA ALA A 89 2.48 -17.22 24.92
C ALA A 89 1.48 -16.11 25.22
N PRO A 90 1.70 -15.31 26.29
CA PRO A 90 0.75 -14.27 26.65
C PRO A 90 0.67 -13.19 25.58
N GLU A 91 -0.54 -12.67 25.38
CA GLU A 91 -0.83 -11.55 24.50
C GLU A 91 -0.49 -10.24 25.22
N VAL A 92 0.32 -9.39 24.59
CA VAL A 92 0.81 -8.13 25.19
C VAL A 92 0.37 -6.88 24.44
N GLY A 93 -0.27 -7.03 23.30
CA GLY A 93 -0.88 -5.93 22.58
C GLY A 93 -1.43 -6.32 21.23
N GLN A 94 -1.73 -5.32 20.42
CA GLN A 94 -2.05 -5.45 19.00
C GLN A 94 -1.10 -4.58 18.19
N VAL A 95 -0.66 -5.10 17.06
CA VAL A 95 0.24 -4.44 16.11
C VAL A 95 -0.37 -4.50 14.72
N ARG A 96 0.20 -3.78 13.76
CA ARG A 96 -0.17 -3.94 12.35
C ARG A 96 0.15 -5.36 11.90
N ARG A 97 -0.77 -5.97 11.16
CA ARG A 97 -0.52 -7.25 10.51
C ARG A 97 0.51 -7.09 9.40
N GLU A 98 1.61 -7.85 9.48
CA GLU A 98 2.63 -7.86 8.45
C GLU A 98 2.41 -9.01 7.46
N THR A 99 2.79 -8.80 6.20
CA THR A 99 2.78 -9.90 5.22
C THR A 99 3.88 -10.90 5.54
N LEU A 100 3.51 -12.17 5.71
CA LEU A 100 4.44 -13.28 5.90
C LEU A 100 5.53 -13.28 4.80
N GLY A 101 6.77 -13.04 5.22
CA GLY A 101 7.98 -13.17 4.41
C GLY A 101 8.58 -14.57 4.47
N PHE A 102 9.61 -14.82 3.67
CA PHE A 102 10.39 -16.06 3.75
C PHE A 102 11.36 -16.02 4.94
N PRO A 103 11.52 -17.09 5.76
CA PRO A 103 10.94 -18.43 5.60
C PRO A 103 9.57 -18.63 6.28
N ALA A 104 9.09 -17.67 7.07
CA ALA A 104 7.88 -17.83 7.90
C ALA A 104 6.65 -18.25 7.08
N TRP A 105 6.47 -17.67 5.89
CA TRP A 105 5.40 -18.07 4.96
C TRP A 105 5.44 -19.57 4.65
N ALA A 106 6.62 -20.13 4.37
CA ALA A 106 6.78 -21.56 4.06
C ALA A 106 6.43 -22.44 5.24
N LEU A 107 6.78 -22.02 6.46
CA LEU A 107 6.48 -22.76 7.68
C LEU A 107 4.99 -22.78 8.01
N VAL A 108 4.26 -21.69 7.73
CA VAL A 108 2.80 -21.64 7.91
C VAL A 108 2.06 -22.40 6.81
N ASN A 109 2.43 -22.17 5.54
CA ASN A 109 1.62 -22.61 4.40
C ASN A 109 2.00 -24.01 3.89
N ASP A 110 3.22 -24.48 4.16
CA ASP A 110 3.65 -25.83 3.81
C ASP A 110 4.68 -26.38 4.83
N PRO A 111 4.22 -26.70 6.06
CA PRO A 111 5.10 -27.20 7.12
C PRO A 111 5.87 -28.46 6.71
N ALA A 112 5.27 -29.33 5.89
CA ALA A 112 5.88 -30.59 5.43
C ALA A 112 7.19 -30.34 4.66
N ASN A 113 7.23 -29.26 3.88
CA ASN A 113 8.42 -28.85 3.12
C ASN A 113 9.21 -27.72 3.79
N GLY A 114 8.80 -27.24 4.96
CA GLY A 114 9.41 -26.12 5.67
C GLY A 114 10.91 -26.26 5.95
N HIS A 115 11.40 -27.49 6.09
CA HIS A 115 12.83 -27.79 6.24
C HIS A 115 13.68 -27.29 5.05
N HIS A 116 13.14 -27.26 3.83
CA HIS A 116 13.80 -26.66 2.66
C HIS A 116 14.00 -25.14 2.84
N ALA A 117 13.04 -24.45 3.45
CA ALA A 117 13.15 -23.03 3.71
C ALA A 117 14.15 -22.73 4.83
N LEU A 118 14.10 -23.50 5.92
CA LEU A 118 15.00 -23.39 7.06
C LEU A 118 16.46 -23.63 6.68
N ALA A 119 16.71 -24.58 5.76
CA ALA A 119 18.05 -24.86 5.25
C ALA A 119 18.70 -23.64 4.54
N LEU A 120 17.92 -22.67 4.07
CA LEU A 120 18.43 -21.48 3.39
C LEU A 120 18.70 -20.29 4.32
N VAL A 121 18.23 -20.29 5.56
CA VAL A 121 18.30 -19.12 6.47
C VAL A 121 19.73 -18.60 6.63
N LYS A 122 20.70 -19.49 6.89
CA LYS A 122 22.11 -19.10 7.06
C LYS A 122 22.70 -18.47 5.79
N ASP A 123 22.34 -19.01 4.62
CA ASP A 123 22.79 -18.48 3.34
C ASP A 123 22.16 -17.11 3.07
N VAL A 124 20.85 -16.95 3.32
CA VAL A 124 20.12 -15.69 3.18
C VAL A 124 20.71 -14.60 4.08
N GLU A 125 20.95 -14.89 5.36
CA GLU A 125 21.57 -13.92 6.29
C GLU A 125 22.97 -13.50 5.83
N ARG A 126 23.77 -14.45 5.34
CA ARG A 126 25.10 -14.16 4.82
C ARG A 126 25.03 -13.22 3.62
N LEU A 127 24.14 -13.47 2.67
CA LEU A 127 23.94 -12.62 1.50
C LEU A 127 23.37 -11.25 1.88
N ALA A 128 22.48 -11.19 2.87
CA ALA A 128 21.95 -9.93 3.39
C ALA A 128 23.04 -9.04 3.96
N ARG A 129 23.97 -9.59 4.75
CA ARG A 129 25.15 -8.85 5.24
C ARG A 129 26.05 -8.35 4.10
N GLN A 130 26.10 -9.07 2.98
CA GLN A 130 26.87 -8.68 1.81
C GLN A 130 26.18 -7.64 0.93
N ALA A 131 24.84 -7.53 0.97
CA ALA A 131 24.07 -6.68 0.06
C ALA A 131 24.49 -5.21 0.10
N LYS A 132 24.94 -4.68 1.26
CA LYS A 132 25.49 -3.32 1.38
C LYS A 132 26.83 -3.12 0.68
N SER A 133 27.78 -4.03 0.89
CA SER A 133 29.19 -3.83 0.49
C SER A 133 29.54 -4.48 -0.85
N ARG A 134 28.82 -5.54 -1.22
CA ARG A 134 29.00 -6.35 -2.42
C ARG A 134 27.64 -6.70 -3.03
N PRO A 135 26.84 -5.71 -3.45
CA PRO A 135 25.47 -5.95 -3.92
C PRO A 135 25.41 -6.90 -5.12
N GLY A 136 26.38 -6.82 -6.04
CA GLY A 136 26.45 -7.74 -7.20
C GLY A 136 26.63 -9.21 -6.78
N THR A 137 27.58 -9.48 -5.86
CA THR A 137 27.80 -10.82 -5.31
C THR A 137 26.57 -11.31 -4.53
N ALA A 138 25.94 -10.44 -3.75
CA ALA A 138 24.71 -10.79 -3.04
C ALA A 138 23.58 -11.15 -4.02
N LYS A 139 23.41 -10.39 -5.10
CA LYS A 139 22.43 -10.65 -6.15
C LYS A 139 22.66 -12.02 -6.79
N GLU A 140 23.88 -12.29 -7.26
CA GLU A 140 24.22 -13.58 -7.86
C GLU A 140 23.98 -14.74 -6.89
N GLY A 141 24.32 -14.55 -5.62
CA GLY A 141 24.04 -15.53 -4.57
C GLY A 141 22.55 -15.80 -4.41
N PHE A 142 21.71 -14.76 -4.32
CA PHE A 142 20.26 -14.93 -4.22
C PHE A 142 19.66 -15.60 -5.46
N GLU A 143 20.18 -15.30 -6.65
CA GLU A 143 19.77 -15.98 -7.89
C GLU A 143 20.10 -17.49 -7.83
N GLN A 144 21.31 -17.85 -7.43
CA GLN A 144 21.72 -19.25 -7.26
C GLN A 144 20.90 -19.98 -6.20
N LEU A 145 20.63 -19.35 -5.06
CA LEU A 145 19.76 -19.90 -4.02
C LEU A 145 18.35 -20.17 -4.56
N GLY A 146 17.79 -19.21 -5.30
CA GLY A 146 16.49 -19.36 -5.95
C GLY A 146 16.48 -20.52 -6.96
N GLU A 147 17.49 -20.67 -7.80
CA GLU A 147 17.59 -21.81 -8.72
C GLU A 147 17.61 -23.17 -7.99
N ARG A 148 18.32 -23.27 -6.87
CA ARG A 148 18.32 -24.49 -6.05
C ARG A 148 16.93 -24.74 -5.45
N LEU A 149 16.32 -23.70 -4.89
CA LEU A 149 15.00 -23.78 -4.26
C LEU A 149 13.93 -24.20 -5.28
N GLY A 150 13.98 -23.64 -6.48
CA GLY A 150 13.02 -23.91 -7.56
C GLY A 150 13.02 -25.35 -8.08
N ARG A 151 14.13 -26.07 -7.92
CA ARG A 151 14.21 -27.50 -8.29
C ARG A 151 13.50 -28.41 -7.28
N ALA A 152 13.35 -27.97 -6.03
CA ALA A 152 12.76 -28.77 -4.96
C ALA A 152 11.33 -28.33 -4.65
N VAL A 153 11.14 -27.03 -4.39
CA VAL A 153 9.91 -26.43 -3.85
C VAL A 153 9.63 -25.10 -4.55
N PRO A 154 9.23 -25.13 -5.85
CA PRO A 154 9.06 -23.92 -6.65
C PRO A 154 8.02 -22.93 -6.10
N HIS A 155 7.03 -23.41 -5.35
CA HIS A 155 6.04 -22.56 -4.68
C HIS A 155 6.60 -21.66 -3.57
N PHE A 156 7.85 -21.89 -3.11
CA PHE A 156 8.53 -20.98 -2.18
C PHE A 156 9.26 -19.83 -2.89
N LEU A 157 9.45 -19.90 -4.21
CA LEU A 157 10.20 -18.89 -4.96
C LEU A 157 9.61 -17.49 -4.87
N PRO A 158 8.28 -17.27 -4.95
CA PRO A 158 7.74 -15.91 -4.91
C PRO A 158 8.10 -15.20 -3.60
N THR A 159 7.87 -15.86 -2.46
CA THR A 159 8.14 -15.30 -1.13
C THR A 159 9.64 -15.19 -0.85
N PHE A 160 10.45 -16.12 -1.36
CA PHE A 160 11.90 -16.05 -1.29
C PHE A 160 12.46 -14.83 -2.05
N TYR A 161 12.03 -14.63 -3.30
CA TYR A 161 12.50 -13.50 -4.10
C TYR A 161 11.98 -12.15 -3.60
N GLU A 162 10.76 -12.08 -3.07
CA GLU A 162 10.29 -10.89 -2.34
C GLU A 162 11.19 -10.58 -1.14
N GLN A 163 11.59 -11.60 -0.37
CA GLN A 163 12.50 -11.40 0.76
C GLN A 163 13.89 -10.94 0.31
N ALA A 164 14.43 -11.50 -0.77
CA ALA A 164 15.67 -11.01 -1.37
C ALA A 164 15.53 -9.54 -1.81
N ALA A 165 14.38 -9.16 -2.36
CA ALA A 165 14.11 -7.80 -2.76
C ALA A 165 14.05 -6.84 -1.56
N ARG A 166 13.41 -7.23 -0.44
CA ARG A 166 13.40 -6.48 0.82
C ARG A 166 14.81 -6.26 1.38
N VAL A 167 15.68 -7.25 1.29
CA VAL A 167 17.10 -7.12 1.69
C VAL A 167 17.81 -6.01 0.89
N PHE A 168 17.54 -5.87 -0.41
CA PHE A 168 18.12 -4.77 -1.20
C PHE A 168 17.49 -3.41 -0.88
N LEU A 169 16.19 -3.37 -0.55
CA LEU A 169 15.52 -2.16 -0.09
C LEU A 169 16.09 -1.61 1.20
N GLN A 170 16.53 -2.46 2.14
CA GLN A 170 17.21 -2.03 3.37
C GLN A 170 18.48 -1.19 3.13
N TYR A 171 19.04 -1.25 1.92
CA TYR A 171 20.21 -0.50 1.49
C TYR A 171 19.92 0.41 0.29
N ASP A 172 18.65 0.82 0.12
CA ASP A 172 18.16 1.73 -0.91
C ASP A 172 18.47 1.29 -2.36
N ASN A 173 18.75 0.00 -2.57
CA ASN A 173 19.04 -0.54 -3.89
C ASN A 173 17.75 -0.94 -4.61
N THR A 174 16.98 0.07 -5.03
CA THR A 174 15.69 -0.09 -5.71
C THR A 174 15.81 -0.84 -7.04
N THR A 175 16.96 -0.74 -7.73
CA THR A 175 17.22 -1.46 -8.98
C THR A 175 17.21 -2.97 -8.76
N TYR A 176 17.92 -3.49 -7.77
CA TYR A 176 17.95 -4.93 -7.49
C TYR A 176 16.68 -5.40 -6.79
N ALA A 177 16.09 -4.58 -5.93
CA ALA A 177 14.78 -4.86 -5.37
C ALA A 177 13.73 -5.07 -6.48
N ALA A 178 13.65 -4.16 -7.46
CA ALA A 178 12.75 -4.28 -8.60
C ALA A 178 13.02 -5.54 -9.44
N ALA A 179 14.30 -5.90 -9.63
CA ALA A 179 14.67 -7.12 -10.35
C ALA A 179 14.18 -8.39 -9.63
N PHE A 180 14.34 -8.46 -8.31
CA PHE A 180 13.89 -9.61 -7.52
C PHE A 180 12.37 -9.65 -7.35
N PHE A 181 11.70 -8.51 -7.22
CA PHE A 181 10.24 -8.45 -7.30
C PHE A 181 9.75 -9.02 -8.64
N GLY A 182 10.40 -8.63 -9.75
CA GLY A 182 10.11 -9.19 -11.07
C GLY A 182 10.27 -10.71 -11.12
N LYS A 183 11.36 -11.25 -10.55
CA LYS A 183 11.62 -12.69 -10.45
C LYS A 183 10.57 -13.43 -9.62
N ALA A 184 10.03 -12.82 -8.56
CA ALA A 184 8.95 -13.41 -7.78
C ALA A 184 7.71 -13.64 -8.65
N ARG A 185 7.32 -12.62 -9.44
CA ARG A 185 6.20 -12.71 -10.39
C ARG A 185 6.50 -13.65 -11.56
N ASP A 186 7.75 -13.68 -12.04
CA ASP A 186 8.17 -14.64 -13.07
C ASP A 186 8.03 -16.09 -12.56
N ALA A 187 8.39 -16.37 -11.30
CA ALA A 187 8.27 -17.69 -10.71
C ALA A 187 6.81 -18.15 -10.62
N GLU A 188 5.88 -17.27 -10.24
CA GLU A 188 4.44 -17.54 -10.26
C GLU A 188 3.98 -17.99 -11.64
N ARG A 189 4.37 -17.28 -12.69
CA ARG A 189 3.99 -17.60 -14.08
C ARG A 189 4.66 -18.88 -14.58
N VAL A 190 5.98 -18.99 -14.44
CA VAL A 190 6.78 -20.12 -14.96
C VAL A 190 6.34 -21.45 -14.35
N HIS A 191 5.95 -21.43 -13.08
CA HIS A 191 5.51 -22.63 -12.35
C HIS A 191 3.99 -22.74 -12.23
N ALA A 192 3.22 -21.86 -12.88
CA ALA A 192 1.74 -21.82 -12.81
C ALA A 192 1.22 -21.92 -11.36
N LEU A 193 1.83 -21.16 -10.45
CA LEU A 193 1.50 -21.21 -9.03
C LEU A 193 0.14 -20.55 -8.76
N ALA A 194 -0.58 -21.11 -7.79
CA ALA A 194 -1.72 -20.41 -7.21
C ALA A 194 -1.24 -19.12 -6.53
N VAL A 195 -2.00 -18.06 -6.67
CA VAL A 195 -1.67 -16.74 -6.14
C VAL A 195 -2.87 -16.24 -5.34
N ASP A 196 -2.56 -15.72 -4.17
CA ASP A 196 -3.46 -14.95 -3.33
C ASP A 196 -3.41 -13.48 -3.79
N GLU A 197 -4.51 -12.97 -4.37
CA GLU A 197 -4.58 -11.62 -4.91
C GLU A 197 -4.46 -10.54 -3.85
N ASP A 198 -4.97 -10.78 -2.64
CA ASP A 198 -4.90 -9.81 -1.55
C ASP A 198 -3.46 -9.68 -1.04
N ARG A 199 -2.80 -10.82 -0.83
CA ARG A 199 -1.35 -10.83 -0.53
C ARG A 199 -0.56 -10.18 -1.66
N GLN A 200 -0.87 -10.52 -2.91
CA GLN A 200 -0.15 -9.99 -4.06
C GLN A 200 -0.31 -8.46 -4.11
N ARG A 201 -1.53 -7.93 -3.98
CA ARG A 201 -1.79 -6.48 -3.93
C ARG A 201 -1.01 -5.80 -2.81
N ALA A 202 -1.00 -6.36 -1.60
CA ALA A 202 -0.23 -5.81 -0.47
C ALA A 202 1.27 -5.72 -0.79
N VAL A 203 1.85 -6.75 -1.41
CA VAL A 203 3.26 -6.74 -1.84
C VAL A 203 3.47 -5.75 -2.99
N PHE A 204 2.55 -5.63 -3.95
CA PHE A 204 2.64 -4.60 -5.00
C PHE A 204 2.68 -3.18 -4.41
N LEU A 205 1.86 -2.89 -3.40
CA LEU A 205 1.87 -1.62 -2.69
C LEU A 205 3.18 -1.39 -1.93
N GLU A 206 3.65 -2.39 -1.17
CA GLU A 206 4.93 -2.34 -0.46
C GLU A 206 6.07 -1.91 -1.40
N PHE A 207 6.21 -2.58 -2.54
CA PHE A 207 7.26 -2.28 -3.52
C PHE A 207 7.00 -0.99 -4.31
N ALA A 208 5.74 -0.57 -4.47
CA ALA A 208 5.41 0.73 -5.05
C ALA A 208 5.90 1.86 -4.15
N PHE A 209 5.65 1.76 -2.84
CA PHE A 209 6.04 2.79 -1.86
C PHE A 209 7.55 2.86 -1.68
N ALA A 210 8.23 1.72 -1.78
CA ALA A 210 9.69 1.65 -1.77
C ALA A 210 10.35 2.10 -3.09
N GLY A 211 9.57 2.54 -4.09
CA GLY A 211 10.11 2.97 -5.40
C GLY A 211 10.72 1.83 -6.23
N ALA A 212 10.41 0.58 -5.89
CA ALA A 212 10.94 -0.63 -6.54
C ALA A 212 9.91 -1.36 -7.42
N LEU A 213 8.77 -0.72 -7.71
CA LEU A 213 7.79 -1.23 -8.66
C LEU A 213 7.94 -0.57 -10.03
N THR A 214 8.27 -1.37 -11.04
CA THR A 214 8.43 -0.86 -12.42
C THR A 214 7.10 -0.77 -13.17
N VAL A 215 7.03 0.13 -14.16
CA VAL A 215 5.89 0.20 -15.09
C VAL A 215 5.71 -1.12 -15.86
N LYS A 216 6.81 -1.83 -16.16
CA LYS A 216 6.75 -3.16 -16.80
C LYS A 216 6.03 -4.16 -15.89
N ALA A 217 6.34 -4.16 -14.60
CA ALA A 217 5.70 -5.04 -13.63
C ALA A 217 4.20 -4.74 -13.49
N LEU A 218 3.81 -3.46 -13.47
CA LEU A 218 2.40 -3.05 -13.47
C LEU A 218 1.65 -3.54 -14.71
N LYS A 219 2.21 -3.32 -15.91
CA LYS A 219 1.61 -3.81 -17.16
C LYS A 219 1.48 -5.32 -17.20
N GLN A 220 2.48 -6.03 -16.66
CA GLN A 220 2.43 -7.49 -16.58
C GLN A 220 1.37 -7.94 -15.58
N HIS A 221 1.23 -7.28 -14.43
CA HIS A 221 0.19 -7.56 -13.45
C HIS A 221 -1.22 -7.42 -14.05
N VAL A 222 -1.48 -6.38 -14.86
CA VAL A 222 -2.77 -6.22 -15.56
C VAL A 222 -3.08 -7.43 -16.45
N LYS A 223 -2.08 -7.98 -17.15
CA LYS A 223 -2.25 -9.20 -17.96
C LYS A 223 -2.49 -10.41 -17.06
N ASP A 224 -1.69 -10.55 -16.01
CA ASP A 224 -1.77 -11.68 -15.09
C ASP A 224 -3.14 -11.71 -14.37
N LEU A 225 -3.73 -10.56 -14.04
CA LEU A 225 -5.11 -10.47 -13.54
C LEU A 225 -6.12 -10.96 -14.58
N ALA A 226 -6.02 -10.47 -15.81
CA ALA A 226 -6.94 -10.85 -16.90
C ALA A 226 -6.83 -12.33 -17.30
N ASP A 227 -5.65 -12.94 -17.13
CA ASP A 227 -5.42 -14.35 -17.44
C ASP A 227 -5.92 -15.29 -16.34
N ARG A 228 -6.01 -14.83 -15.09
CA ARG A 228 -6.31 -15.68 -13.91
C ARG A 228 -7.70 -15.50 -13.32
N LEU A 229 -8.24 -14.28 -13.38
CA LEU A 229 -9.51 -13.92 -12.73
C LEU A 229 -10.62 -13.75 -13.76
N ASP A 230 -11.87 -13.75 -13.30
CA ASP A 230 -12.95 -13.25 -14.15
C ASP A 230 -12.77 -11.75 -14.43
N ALA A 231 -13.37 -11.28 -15.52
CA ALA A 231 -13.10 -9.94 -16.00
C ALA A 231 -13.57 -8.83 -15.04
N SER A 232 -14.65 -9.07 -14.28
CA SER A 232 -15.16 -8.11 -13.30
C SER A 232 -14.26 -8.06 -12.06
N GLU A 233 -13.78 -9.21 -11.58
CA GLU A 233 -12.82 -9.29 -10.48
C GLU A 233 -11.45 -8.70 -10.87
N ALA A 234 -10.96 -8.97 -12.08
CA ALA A 234 -9.72 -8.38 -12.60
C ALA A 234 -9.79 -6.85 -12.64
N TRP A 235 -10.92 -6.28 -13.07
CA TRP A 235 -11.16 -4.84 -13.01
C TRP A 235 -11.18 -4.32 -11.57
N ALA A 236 -11.87 -5.00 -10.66
CA ALA A 236 -11.96 -4.59 -9.26
C ALA A 236 -10.58 -4.54 -8.59
N GLN A 237 -9.77 -5.60 -8.74
CA GLN A 237 -8.40 -5.68 -8.23
C GLN A 237 -7.50 -4.57 -8.81
N PHE A 238 -7.58 -4.34 -10.12
CA PHE A 238 -6.82 -3.28 -10.78
C PHE A 238 -7.21 -1.88 -10.27
N ARG A 239 -8.52 -1.59 -10.20
CA ARG A 239 -9.04 -0.30 -9.73
C ARG A 239 -8.58 -0.04 -8.30
N GLN A 240 -8.71 -1.05 -7.43
CA GLN A 240 -8.29 -0.95 -6.04
C GLN A 240 -6.80 -0.63 -5.94
N LEU A 241 -5.93 -1.40 -6.59
CA LEU A 241 -4.49 -1.14 -6.60
C LEU A 241 -4.16 0.26 -7.15
N ALA A 242 -4.81 0.70 -8.22
CA ALA A 242 -4.57 2.01 -8.81
C ALA A 242 -4.93 3.15 -7.85
N VAL A 243 -6.07 3.05 -7.17
CA VAL A 243 -6.55 4.03 -6.19
C VAL A 243 -5.68 4.02 -4.94
N GLU A 244 -5.38 2.87 -4.35
CA GLU A 244 -4.54 2.74 -3.15
C GLU A 244 -3.13 3.29 -3.38
N ARG A 245 -2.53 3.00 -4.55
CA ARG A 245 -1.23 3.59 -4.94
C ARG A 245 -1.30 5.12 -4.98
N CYS A 246 -2.36 5.68 -5.55
CA CYS A 246 -2.52 7.12 -5.64
C CYS A 246 -2.82 7.75 -4.29
N ALA A 247 -3.67 7.15 -3.47
CA ALA A 247 -3.95 7.59 -2.11
C ALA A 247 -2.67 7.66 -1.26
N ALA A 248 -1.75 6.71 -1.45
CA ALA A 248 -0.45 6.69 -0.79
C ALA A 248 0.62 7.60 -1.45
N GLY A 249 0.23 8.48 -2.37
CA GLY A 249 1.11 9.52 -2.91
C GLY A 249 1.81 9.18 -4.23
N MET A 250 1.59 8.01 -4.84
CA MET A 250 2.18 7.70 -6.14
C MET A 250 1.33 8.26 -7.28
N PRO A 251 1.89 8.97 -8.27
CA PRO A 251 1.08 9.50 -9.36
C PRO A 251 0.49 8.38 -10.23
N PRO A 252 -0.63 8.64 -10.92
CA PRO A 252 -1.10 7.82 -12.02
C PRO A 252 0.03 7.57 -13.03
N TYR A 253 0.22 6.31 -13.42
CA TYR A 253 1.28 5.97 -14.39
C TYR A 253 0.77 6.14 -15.82
N ALA A 254 1.68 6.40 -16.76
CA ALA A 254 1.33 6.90 -18.10
C ALA A 254 0.36 6.01 -18.90
N SER A 255 0.40 4.69 -18.73
CA SER A 255 -0.46 3.74 -19.43
C SER A 255 -1.71 3.30 -18.65
N LEU A 256 -1.95 3.86 -17.46
CA LEU A 256 -3.12 3.56 -16.64
C LEU A 256 -4.44 3.68 -17.43
N PRO A 257 -4.68 4.71 -18.27
CA PRO A 257 -5.92 4.81 -19.01
C PRO A 257 -6.12 3.65 -20.01
N GLN A 258 -5.05 3.21 -20.67
CA GLN A 258 -5.11 2.12 -21.63
C GLN A 258 -5.36 0.78 -20.92
N ASP A 259 -4.66 0.54 -19.81
CA ASP A 259 -4.81 -0.68 -19.01
C ASP A 259 -6.23 -0.76 -18.41
N ALA A 260 -6.76 0.35 -17.89
CA ALA A 260 -8.13 0.45 -17.40
C ALA A 260 -9.16 0.09 -18.48
N ARG A 261 -9.05 0.69 -19.67
CA ARG A 261 -9.99 0.45 -20.78
C ARG A 261 -10.02 -0.99 -21.25
N VAL A 262 -8.87 -1.68 -21.23
CA VAL A 262 -8.80 -3.11 -21.58
C VAL A 262 -9.64 -3.93 -20.60
N LEU A 263 -9.49 -3.70 -19.30
CA LEU A 263 -10.21 -4.44 -18.26
C LEU A 263 -11.70 -4.07 -18.22
N ILE A 264 -12.06 -2.79 -18.30
CA ILE A 264 -13.45 -2.33 -18.37
C ILE A 264 -14.19 -2.99 -19.53
N LYS A 265 -13.54 -3.02 -20.71
CA LYS A 265 -14.11 -3.65 -21.91
C LYS A 265 -14.29 -5.16 -21.72
N ALA A 266 -13.29 -5.84 -21.15
CA ALA A 266 -13.37 -7.28 -20.89
C ALA A 266 -14.51 -7.61 -19.91
N ALA A 267 -14.72 -6.76 -18.91
CA ALA A 267 -15.79 -6.88 -17.91
C ALA A 267 -17.18 -6.53 -18.43
N GLY A 268 -17.30 -6.01 -19.66
CA GLY A 268 -18.58 -5.55 -20.22
C GLY A 268 -19.18 -4.34 -19.47
N LEU A 269 -18.35 -3.58 -18.76
CA LEU A 269 -18.80 -2.46 -17.93
C LEU A 269 -19.03 -1.18 -18.77
N PRO A 270 -19.98 -0.32 -18.35
CA PRO A 270 -20.25 0.94 -19.05
C PRO A 270 -19.04 1.88 -18.93
N ARG A 271 -18.31 2.05 -20.03
CA ARG A 271 -17.02 2.75 -20.04
C ARG A 271 -17.07 4.15 -19.44
N VAL A 272 -18.04 4.97 -19.83
CA VAL A 272 -18.11 6.39 -19.41
C VAL A 272 -18.28 6.51 -17.90
N GLU A 273 -19.23 5.78 -17.34
CA GLU A 273 -19.51 5.75 -15.90
C GLU A 273 -18.30 5.17 -15.13
N THR A 274 -17.78 4.04 -15.59
CA THR A 274 -16.70 3.32 -14.92
C THR A 274 -15.38 4.09 -14.95
N GLU A 275 -15.02 4.73 -16.08
CA GLU A 275 -13.86 5.63 -16.14
C GLU A 275 -14.10 6.88 -15.28
N GLY A 276 -15.33 7.41 -15.27
CA GLY A 276 -15.69 8.57 -14.44
C GLY A 276 -15.47 8.32 -12.95
N ASP A 277 -15.88 7.16 -12.43
CA ASP A 277 -15.67 6.80 -11.03
C ASP A 277 -14.21 6.52 -10.69
N LEU A 278 -13.44 5.90 -11.59
CA LEU A 278 -11.99 5.76 -11.40
C LEU A 278 -11.32 7.14 -11.34
N VAL A 279 -11.62 8.02 -12.30
CA VAL A 279 -11.01 9.35 -12.39
C VAL A 279 -11.36 10.21 -11.18
N ALA A 280 -12.58 10.11 -10.67
CA ALA A 280 -12.98 10.82 -9.45
C ALA A 280 -12.08 10.46 -8.27
N ASP A 281 -11.84 9.17 -8.02
CA ASP A 281 -10.98 8.71 -6.93
C ASP A 281 -9.52 9.14 -7.15
N LEU A 282 -9.02 9.05 -8.39
CA LEU A 282 -7.63 9.40 -8.71
C LEU A 282 -7.35 10.91 -8.57
N VAL A 283 -8.28 11.77 -8.99
CA VAL A 283 -8.12 13.24 -8.93
C VAL A 283 -8.30 13.78 -7.51
N ALA A 284 -9.10 13.11 -6.69
CA ALA A 284 -9.22 13.41 -5.27
C ALA A 284 -7.88 13.24 -4.52
N SER A 285 -7.00 12.34 -5.00
CA SER A 285 -5.68 12.18 -4.40
C SER A 285 -4.77 13.40 -4.61
N PRO A 286 -3.98 13.81 -3.60
CA PRO A 286 -2.89 14.77 -3.76
C PRO A 286 -1.85 14.37 -4.82
N ALA A 287 -1.70 13.08 -5.10
CA ALA A 287 -0.74 12.56 -6.08
C ALA A 287 -1.07 12.96 -7.52
N ALA A 288 -2.33 13.32 -7.81
CA ALA A 288 -2.78 13.77 -9.14
C ALA A 288 -1.98 14.96 -9.67
N VAL A 289 -1.43 15.81 -8.79
CA VAL A 289 -0.53 16.93 -9.13
C VAL A 289 0.65 16.49 -10.02
N ARG A 290 1.13 15.26 -9.85
CA ARG A 290 2.25 14.69 -10.63
C ARG A 290 1.78 13.77 -11.77
N ALA A 291 0.49 13.74 -12.09
CA ALA A 291 -0.01 12.91 -13.18
C ALA A 291 0.56 13.38 -14.54
N PRO A 292 0.97 12.45 -15.42
CA PRO A 292 1.57 12.78 -16.70
C PRO A 292 0.55 13.36 -17.68
N ALA A 293 1.01 14.09 -18.70
CA ALA A 293 0.16 14.65 -19.77
C ALA A 293 -0.76 13.61 -20.45
N SER A 294 -0.29 12.35 -20.56
CA SER A 294 -1.08 11.26 -21.14
C SER A 294 -2.33 10.92 -20.30
N PHE A 295 -2.27 11.10 -18.98
CA PHE A 295 -3.41 10.88 -18.09
C PHE A 295 -4.49 11.94 -18.33
N TRP A 296 -4.10 13.23 -18.28
CA TRP A 296 -5.01 14.35 -18.49
C TRP A 296 -5.64 14.33 -19.88
N THR A 297 -4.83 14.11 -20.92
CA THR A 297 -5.32 13.98 -22.29
C THR A 297 -6.30 12.82 -22.44
N ALA A 298 -6.00 11.65 -21.85
CA ALA A 298 -6.85 10.48 -21.99
C ALA A 298 -8.20 10.63 -21.29
N TYR A 299 -8.27 11.39 -20.19
CA TYR A 299 -9.47 11.55 -19.36
C TYR A 299 -10.15 12.92 -19.50
N ARG A 300 -9.67 13.82 -20.37
CA ARG A 300 -10.23 15.16 -20.63
C ARG A 300 -11.77 15.18 -20.71
N ALA A 301 -12.35 14.31 -21.55
CA ALA A 301 -13.80 14.23 -21.69
C ALA A 301 -14.52 13.69 -20.43
N ALA A 302 -13.92 12.72 -19.74
CA ALA A 302 -14.48 12.17 -18.51
C ALA A 302 -14.43 13.20 -17.37
N LEU A 303 -13.39 14.03 -17.32
CA LEU A 303 -13.26 15.13 -16.36
C LEU A 303 -14.31 16.21 -16.57
N ALA A 304 -14.56 16.61 -17.82
CA ALA A 304 -15.59 17.59 -18.14
C ALA A 304 -17.00 17.11 -17.72
N ASP A 305 -17.34 15.86 -18.06
CA ASP A 305 -18.61 15.25 -17.63
C ASP A 305 -18.70 15.12 -16.10
N LEU A 306 -17.61 14.66 -15.45
CA LEU A 306 -17.54 14.52 -14.01
C LEU A 306 -17.70 15.87 -13.28
N ALA A 307 -17.05 16.93 -13.76
CA ALA A 307 -17.16 18.28 -13.22
C ALA A 307 -18.55 18.90 -13.43
N GLY A 308 -19.27 18.48 -14.47
CA GLY A 308 -20.69 18.79 -14.65
C GLY A 308 -21.58 18.11 -13.58
N ARG A 309 -21.29 16.86 -13.24
CA ARG A 309 -22.07 16.06 -12.27
C ARG A 309 -21.69 16.32 -10.80
N ARG A 310 -20.44 16.68 -10.52
CA ARG A 310 -19.87 16.85 -9.18
C ARG A 310 -19.14 18.20 -9.08
N PRO A 311 -19.79 19.28 -8.62
CA PRO A 311 -19.19 20.62 -8.54
C PRO A 311 -17.87 20.67 -7.76
N ALA A 312 -17.71 19.87 -6.70
CA ALA A 312 -16.46 19.77 -5.93
C ALA A 312 -15.22 19.38 -6.78
N VAL A 313 -15.42 18.75 -7.94
CA VAL A 313 -14.30 18.43 -8.86
C VAL A 313 -13.72 19.70 -9.48
N ARG A 314 -14.53 20.76 -9.68
CA ARG A 314 -14.05 22.05 -10.20
C ARG A 314 -13.08 22.71 -9.23
N GLU A 315 -13.46 22.77 -7.95
CA GLU A 315 -12.60 23.25 -6.86
C GLU A 315 -11.30 22.43 -6.81
N ARG A 316 -11.43 21.11 -6.85
CA ARG A 316 -10.27 20.22 -6.82
C ARG A 316 -9.34 20.42 -8.02
N LEU A 317 -9.87 20.64 -9.22
CA LEU A 317 -9.07 20.94 -10.40
C LEU A 317 -8.35 22.28 -10.26
N LEU A 318 -8.99 23.31 -9.69
CA LEU A 318 -8.32 24.58 -9.41
C LEU A 318 -7.20 24.44 -8.38
N GLU A 319 -7.32 23.56 -7.39
CA GLU A 319 -6.25 23.34 -6.41
C GLU A 319 -4.98 22.76 -7.06
N ILE A 320 -5.13 21.95 -8.11
CA ILE A 320 -4.03 21.24 -8.78
C ILE A 320 -3.20 22.22 -9.62
N MET A 321 -1.91 22.29 -9.30
CA MET A 321 -0.88 22.88 -10.16
C MET A 321 -0.12 21.73 -10.83
N PRO A 322 -0.35 21.41 -12.11
CA PRO A 322 -0.01 20.11 -12.69
C PRO A 322 1.51 19.93 -12.95
N ALA A 323 2.28 19.68 -11.90
CA ALA A 323 3.73 19.47 -11.94
C ALA A 323 4.19 18.26 -12.78
N GLY A 324 3.28 17.37 -13.18
CA GLY A 324 3.53 16.28 -14.12
C GLY A 324 3.47 16.67 -15.61
N LEU A 325 3.04 17.90 -15.92
CA LEU A 325 3.21 18.52 -17.24
C LEU A 325 4.61 19.16 -17.32
N ASP A 326 5.13 19.31 -18.54
CA ASP A 326 6.33 20.13 -18.74
C ASP A 326 5.97 21.62 -18.56
N ARG A 327 6.97 22.43 -18.18
CA ARG A 327 6.78 23.87 -17.93
C ARG A 327 6.88 24.68 -19.22
N THR A 328 6.09 24.28 -20.21
CA THR A 328 5.99 24.93 -21.52
C THR A 328 4.69 25.72 -21.60
N ILE A 329 4.66 26.76 -22.43
CA ILE A 329 3.44 27.55 -22.68
C ILE A 329 2.33 26.64 -23.21
N GLU A 330 2.66 25.65 -24.04
CA GLU A 330 1.68 24.70 -24.59
C GLU A 330 1.01 23.85 -23.50
N SER A 331 1.76 23.45 -22.47
CA SER A 331 1.21 22.72 -21.32
C SER A 331 0.36 23.60 -20.41
N ASP A 332 0.76 24.85 -20.22
CA ASP A 332 -0.05 25.84 -19.48
C ASP A 332 -1.36 26.11 -20.20
N GLU A 333 -1.33 26.36 -21.51
CA GLU A 333 -2.51 26.52 -22.37
C GLU A 333 -3.40 25.28 -22.36
N PHE A 334 -2.81 24.09 -22.43
CA PHE A 334 -3.54 22.82 -22.32
C PHE A 334 -4.29 22.73 -20.99
N TRP A 335 -3.63 23.05 -19.88
CA TRP A 335 -4.24 22.99 -18.56
C TRP A 335 -5.36 24.02 -18.38
N LEU A 336 -5.13 25.26 -18.80
CA LEU A 336 -6.15 26.31 -18.76
C LEU A 336 -7.38 25.93 -19.60
N ALA A 337 -7.18 25.37 -20.79
CA ALA A 337 -8.28 24.89 -21.62
C ALA A 337 -9.06 23.74 -20.94
N LEU A 338 -8.37 22.82 -20.26
CA LEU A 338 -9.01 21.76 -19.48
C LEU A 338 -9.86 22.33 -18.33
N LEU A 339 -9.37 23.36 -17.62
CA LEU A 339 -10.12 24.02 -16.55
C LEU A 339 -11.41 24.66 -17.08
N THR A 340 -11.33 25.37 -18.22
CA THR A 340 -12.50 25.97 -18.88
C THR A 340 -13.50 24.92 -19.36
N GLU A 341 -13.04 23.80 -19.93
CA GLU A 341 -13.93 22.69 -20.32
C GLU A 341 -14.66 22.05 -19.14
N CYS A 342 -14.00 22.01 -17.98
CA CYS A 342 -14.61 21.52 -16.74
C CYS A 342 -15.49 22.59 -16.05
N GLY A 343 -15.52 23.82 -16.57
CA GLY A 343 -16.21 24.97 -15.97
C GLY A 343 -15.57 25.43 -14.65
N ALA A 344 -14.32 25.06 -14.39
CA ALA A 344 -13.63 25.39 -13.15
C ALA A 344 -13.23 26.87 -13.08
N ASP A 345 -12.99 27.49 -14.23
CA ASP A 345 -12.74 28.93 -14.38
C ASP A 345 -13.91 29.80 -13.89
N ARG A 346 -15.16 29.31 -13.94
CA ARG A 346 -16.34 30.02 -13.43
C ARG A 346 -16.27 30.32 -11.93
N LEU A 347 -15.56 29.49 -11.17
CA LEU A 347 -15.29 29.74 -9.74
C LEU A 347 -14.30 30.88 -9.52
N LEU A 348 -13.47 31.21 -10.52
CA LEU A 348 -12.56 32.35 -10.47
C LEU A 348 -13.25 33.66 -10.89
N THR A 349 -14.28 33.58 -11.74
CA THR A 349 -15.02 34.75 -12.26
C THR A 349 -16.28 35.09 -11.43
N GLY A 350 -16.77 34.16 -10.61
CA GLY A 350 -18.00 34.32 -9.84
C GLY A 350 -19.28 33.96 -10.62
N GLU A 351 -19.14 33.36 -11.81
CA GLU A 351 -20.27 32.97 -12.68
C GLU A 351 -21.01 31.70 -12.22
N ASP A 352 -20.46 30.97 -11.23
CA ASP A 352 -21.09 29.81 -10.61
C ASP A 352 -21.95 30.16 -9.37
N GLU A 353 -22.07 31.44 -8.99
CA GLU A 353 -23.05 31.85 -7.97
C GLU A 353 -24.47 31.63 -8.54
N PRO A 354 -25.36 30.90 -7.84
CA PRO A 354 -26.73 30.70 -8.32
C PRO A 354 -27.41 32.07 -8.43
N ASP A 355 -27.93 32.38 -9.62
CA ASP A 355 -28.80 33.52 -9.92
C ASP A 355 -29.86 33.69 -8.81
N GLY A 356 -29.59 34.54 -7.84
CA GLY A 356 -30.42 34.64 -6.63
C GLY A 356 -29.90 35.55 -5.52
N ALA A 357 -28.59 35.83 -5.45
CA ALA A 357 -28.07 36.91 -4.62
C ALA A 357 -28.18 38.22 -5.39
N GLY A 358 -29.36 38.85 -5.33
CA GLY A 358 -29.65 40.09 -6.03
C GLY A 358 -28.59 41.17 -5.79
N HIS A 359 -28.30 41.92 -6.87
CA HIS A 359 -27.55 43.16 -6.84
C HIS A 359 -28.13 44.12 -5.79
N GLY A 360 -27.52 44.12 -4.60
CA GLY A 360 -27.67 45.15 -3.59
C GLY A 360 -26.33 45.87 -3.46
N GLU A 361 -26.23 47.06 -4.04
CA GLU A 361 -25.15 48.00 -3.76
C GLU A 361 -25.13 48.31 -2.26
N ALA A 362 -24.11 47.85 -1.52
CA ALA A 362 -23.49 48.57 -0.40
C ALA A 362 -22.41 47.72 0.30
N GLY A 363 -21.22 48.32 0.44
CA GLY A 363 -20.40 48.18 1.64
C GLY A 363 -19.48 46.96 1.71
N GLY A 364 -18.17 47.23 1.68
CA GLY A 364 -17.15 46.22 1.96
C GLY A 364 -17.32 45.59 3.34
N ALA A 365 -17.51 44.27 3.35
CA ALA A 365 -17.21 43.37 4.45
C ALA A 365 -17.13 41.96 3.86
N GLU A 366 -15.94 41.35 3.97
CA GLU A 366 -15.65 39.91 3.94
C GLU A 366 -16.54 39.04 3.03
N ARG A 367 -16.06 38.78 1.81
CA ARG A 367 -16.52 37.65 0.99
C ARG A 367 -16.49 36.40 1.86
N GLY A 368 -17.64 35.72 1.96
CA GLY A 368 -17.83 34.53 2.79
C GLY A 368 -16.79 33.45 2.48
N ALA A 369 -16.49 32.64 3.51
CA ALA A 369 -15.43 31.65 3.62
C ALA A 369 -15.49 30.44 2.64
N GLY A 370 -16.03 30.60 1.44
CA GLY A 370 -16.15 29.54 0.43
C GLY A 370 -15.83 29.94 -1.02
N GLY A 371 -15.43 31.19 -1.29
CA GLY A 371 -15.05 31.63 -2.65
C GLY A 371 -13.57 31.41 -2.94
N VAL A 372 -13.22 30.95 -4.15
CA VAL A 372 -11.83 30.82 -4.59
C VAL A 372 -11.21 32.21 -4.75
N ASP A 373 -10.06 32.46 -4.10
CA ASP A 373 -9.29 33.70 -4.30
C ASP A 373 -8.61 33.67 -5.67
N ALA A 374 -9.23 34.30 -6.66
CA ALA A 374 -8.72 34.35 -8.03
C ALA A 374 -7.34 35.02 -8.14
N ALA A 375 -7.07 36.06 -7.34
CA ALA A 375 -5.77 36.74 -7.35
C ALA A 375 -4.69 35.83 -6.75
N GLY A 376 -4.99 35.18 -5.62
CA GLY A 376 -4.14 34.17 -5.02
C GLY A 376 -3.88 32.99 -5.95
N TRP A 377 -4.90 32.51 -6.67
CA TRP A 377 -4.78 31.42 -7.63
C TRP A 377 -3.84 31.78 -8.80
N LEU A 378 -4.01 32.95 -9.40
CA LEU A 378 -3.13 33.45 -10.48
C LEU A 378 -1.69 33.64 -10.00
N GLY A 379 -1.50 34.09 -8.76
CA GLY A 379 -0.18 34.25 -8.14
C GLY A 379 0.64 32.95 -8.06
N ARG A 380 0.02 31.77 -8.19
CA ARG A 380 0.73 30.47 -8.20
C ARG A 380 1.38 30.13 -9.55
N TRP A 381 1.06 30.88 -10.60
CA TRP A 381 1.63 30.73 -11.96
C TRP A 381 2.83 31.66 -12.22
N ALA A 382 3.08 32.61 -11.32
CA ALA A 382 4.27 33.47 -11.35
C ALA A 382 5.49 32.72 -10.82
#